data_AF-A0A841UA58-F1
#
_entry.id   AF-A0A841UA58-F1
#
_cell.length_a   1.000
_cell.length_b   1.000
_cell.length_c   1.000
_cell.angle_alpha   90.00
_cell.angle_beta   90.00
_cell.angle_gamma   90.00
#
_symmetry.space_group_name_H-M   'P 1'
#
loop_
_entity.id
_entity.type
_entity.pdbx_description
1 polymer ?
#
loop_
_entity_poly.entity_id
_entity_poly.type
_entity_poly.pdbx_seq_one_letter_code
_entity_poly.pdbx_strand_id
1 'polypeptide(L)'
;MKTLLVTGYRAHELGIFDRKHKGIEYIKRAIAAKLVPLIEEGLEWVITPGQFGVDLWACETAIELKTTYPHLKLSILTAYSNPEEKWKDDRKEYYHDLLKKVDYYGAVSKQPYSGPWQFKARDELLFRKTDGILLVYDEDSGEGSPKFFKETALRKNASEGYRYISIGQDDIQSIAEESSYRYE
;
A
#
# COMPACT_ATOMS: atom_id res chain seq x y z
N MET A 1 1.10 8.37 15.98
CA MET A 1 0.27 7.61 15.02
C MET A 1 0.64 6.14 15.18
N LYS A 2 -0.30 5.22 15.37
CA LYS A 2 -0.03 3.79 15.65
C LYS A 2 -0.33 2.87 14.49
N THR A 3 -1.32 3.20 13.67
CA THR A 3 -1.74 2.37 12.54
C THR A 3 -1.88 3.19 11.26
N LEU A 4 -1.21 2.78 10.20
CA LEU A 4 -1.17 3.48 8.92
C LEU A 4 -1.71 2.59 7.81
N LEU A 5 -2.67 3.11 7.04
CA LEU A 5 -3.10 2.52 5.78
C LEU A 5 -2.08 2.89 4.70
N VAL A 6 -1.54 1.91 3.97
CA VAL A 6 -0.70 2.16 2.79
C VAL A 6 -1.39 1.56 1.58
N THR A 7 -1.63 2.38 0.56
CA THR A 7 -2.26 1.94 -0.70
C THR A 7 -1.91 2.90 -1.83
N GLY A 8 -2.32 2.57 -3.05
CA GLY A 8 -2.06 3.37 -4.24
C GLY A 8 -2.45 2.62 -5.50
N TYR A 9 -1.80 2.98 -6.60
CA TYR A 9 -2.10 2.39 -7.91
C TYR A 9 -1.97 0.86 -7.94
N ARG A 10 -2.84 0.25 -8.73
CA ARG A 10 -2.66 -1.11 -9.23
C ARG A 10 -1.54 -1.13 -10.26
N ALA A 11 -0.83 -2.25 -10.37
CA ALA A 11 0.36 -2.32 -11.22
C ALA A 11 0.09 -1.91 -12.68
N HIS A 12 -1.07 -2.28 -13.25
CA HIS A 12 -1.42 -1.94 -14.63
C HIS A 12 -1.74 -0.45 -14.83
N GLU A 13 -2.16 0.27 -13.79
CA GLU A 13 -2.39 1.72 -13.85
C GLU A 13 -1.06 2.48 -13.97
N LEU A 14 0.05 1.86 -13.53
CA LEU A 14 1.41 2.37 -13.70
C LEU A 14 2.12 1.78 -14.93
N GLY A 15 1.44 1.01 -15.77
CA GLY A 15 2.06 0.30 -16.90
C GLY A 15 3.06 -0.80 -16.48
N ILE A 16 3.01 -1.26 -15.23
CA ILE A 16 3.89 -2.29 -14.68
C ILE A 16 3.21 -3.66 -14.81
N PHE A 17 3.75 -4.51 -15.68
CA PHE A 17 3.15 -5.82 -15.98
C PHE A 17 3.93 -7.00 -15.40
N ASP A 18 5.19 -6.79 -15.04
CA ASP A 18 6.10 -7.80 -14.49
C ASP A 18 6.85 -7.28 -13.25
N ARG A 19 7.39 -8.21 -12.47
CA ARG A 19 8.07 -7.93 -11.18
C ARG A 19 9.50 -7.42 -11.32
N LYS A 20 10.11 -7.45 -12.52
CA LYS A 20 11.48 -6.98 -12.77
C LYS A 20 11.51 -5.51 -13.19
N HIS A 21 10.35 -4.87 -13.31
CA HIS A 21 10.25 -3.47 -13.66
C HIS A 21 10.98 -2.58 -12.65
N LYS A 22 11.99 -1.82 -13.11
CA LYS A 22 12.84 -0.97 -12.27
C LYS A 22 12.06 0.05 -11.44
N GLY A 23 10.92 0.53 -11.97
CA GLY A 23 10.01 1.44 -11.26
C GLY A 23 9.53 0.93 -9.90
N ILE A 24 9.44 -0.40 -9.72
CA ILE A 24 9.02 -1.00 -8.44
C ILE A 24 10.02 -0.64 -7.33
N GLU A 25 11.32 -0.65 -7.62
CA GLU A 25 12.35 -0.35 -6.63
C GLU A 25 12.26 1.10 -6.15
N TYR A 26 12.04 2.05 -7.07
CA TYR A 26 11.88 3.46 -6.72
C TYR A 26 10.61 3.70 -5.88
N ILE A 27 9.50 3.04 -6.21
CA ILE A 27 8.27 3.12 -5.42
C ILE A 27 8.51 2.55 -4.01
N LYS A 28 9.17 1.41 -3.88
CA LYS A 28 9.50 0.81 -2.58
C LYS A 28 10.40 1.72 -1.74
N ARG A 29 11.40 2.36 -2.36
CA ARG A 29 12.27 3.35 -1.70
C ARG A 29 11.48 4.57 -1.25
N ALA A 30 10.55 5.08 -2.06
CA ALA A 30 9.66 6.18 -1.69
C ALA A 30 8.78 5.84 -0.48
N ILE A 31 8.18 4.65 -0.51
CA ILE A 31 7.40 4.14 0.63
C ILE A 31 8.29 4.03 1.88
N ALA A 32 9.51 3.48 1.75
CA ALA A 32 10.43 3.36 2.87
C ALA A 32 10.81 4.72 3.46
N ALA A 33 11.12 5.70 2.61
CA ALA A 33 11.48 7.06 3.02
C ALA A 33 10.37 7.75 3.83
N LYS A 34 9.10 7.46 3.53
CA LYS A 34 7.97 7.95 4.35
C LYS A 34 7.72 7.08 5.58
N LEU A 35 7.91 5.76 5.51
CA LEU A 35 7.64 4.86 6.64
C LEU A 35 8.66 4.98 7.77
N VAL A 36 9.96 5.08 7.46
CA VAL A 36 11.05 5.14 8.46
C VAL A 36 10.81 6.21 9.54
N PRO A 37 10.60 7.50 9.22
CA PRO A 37 10.37 8.50 10.26
C PRO A 37 9.08 8.24 11.05
N LEU A 38 8.04 7.67 10.41
CA LEU A 38 6.80 7.33 11.11
C LEU A 38 7.01 6.19 12.10
N ILE A 39 7.84 5.20 11.77
CA ILE A 39 8.23 4.10 12.66
C ILE A 39 9.02 4.65 13.85
N GLU A 40 9.96 5.55 13.62
CA GLU A 40 10.73 6.22 14.68
C GLU A 40 9.83 7.11 15.58
N GLU A 41 8.77 7.69 15.02
CA GLU A 41 7.69 8.39 15.75
C GLU A 41 6.66 7.44 16.41
N GLY A 42 6.87 6.13 16.33
CA GLY A 42 6.08 5.12 17.05
C GLY A 42 4.95 4.46 16.27
N LEU A 43 4.99 4.46 14.93
CA LEU A 43 4.13 3.62 14.07
C LEU A 43 4.36 2.13 14.38
N GLU A 44 3.27 1.39 14.59
CA GLU A 44 3.34 -0.04 14.92
C GLU A 44 2.77 -0.93 13.82
N TRP A 45 1.77 -0.45 13.07
CA TRP A 45 1.08 -1.26 12.07
C TRP A 45 1.01 -0.57 10.72
N VAL A 46 1.46 -1.29 9.69
CA VAL A 46 1.13 -1.02 8.30
C VAL A 46 -0.01 -1.95 7.88
N ILE A 47 -1.07 -1.39 7.32
CA ILE A 47 -2.24 -2.12 6.84
C ILE A 47 -2.41 -1.84 5.35
N THR A 48 -2.62 -2.87 4.53
CA THR A 48 -2.88 -2.72 3.10
C THR A 48 -4.12 -3.52 2.64
N PRO A 49 -4.82 -3.10 1.56
CA PRO A 49 -5.91 -3.88 0.97
C PRO A 49 -5.49 -5.17 0.25
N GLY A 50 -4.20 -5.34 -0.07
CA GLY A 50 -3.62 -6.55 -0.68
C GLY A 50 -3.76 -6.66 -2.20
N GLN A 51 -4.01 -5.58 -2.93
CA GLN A 51 -4.13 -5.60 -4.39
C GLN A 51 -2.77 -5.63 -5.11
N PHE A 52 -2.66 -6.38 -6.21
CA PHE A 52 -1.43 -6.40 -7.02
C PHE A 52 -1.05 -5.00 -7.55
N GLY A 53 0.08 -4.46 -7.08
CA GLY A 53 0.52 -3.08 -7.27
C GLY A 53 1.13 -2.54 -5.98
N VAL A 54 0.86 -1.26 -5.70
CA VAL A 54 1.41 -0.53 -4.54
C VAL A 54 1.14 -1.26 -3.22
N ASP A 55 -0.03 -1.86 -3.01
CA ASP A 55 -0.34 -2.55 -1.76
C ASP A 55 0.66 -3.67 -1.46
N LEU A 56 1.03 -4.47 -2.47
CA LEU A 56 2.00 -5.57 -2.29
C LEU A 56 3.44 -5.06 -2.20
N TRP A 57 3.78 -3.99 -2.91
CA TRP A 57 5.10 -3.36 -2.77
C TRP A 57 5.29 -2.72 -1.40
N ALA A 58 4.24 -2.14 -0.82
CA ALA A 58 4.23 -1.69 0.56
C ALA A 58 4.41 -2.86 1.54
N CYS A 59 3.82 -4.02 1.28
CA CYS A 59 4.07 -5.23 2.07
C CYS A 59 5.55 -5.63 2.03
N GLU A 60 6.16 -5.67 0.84
CA GLU A 60 7.60 -5.96 0.72
C GLU A 60 8.46 -4.97 1.49
N THR A 61 8.20 -3.67 1.32
CA THR A 61 8.93 -2.61 2.04
C THR A 61 8.78 -2.76 3.55
N ALA A 62 7.57 -3.01 4.06
CA ALA A 62 7.36 -3.21 5.49
C ALA A 62 8.09 -4.47 6.00
N ILE A 63 8.08 -5.58 5.25
CA ILE A 63 8.82 -6.79 5.60
C ILE A 63 10.33 -6.53 5.66
N GLU A 64 10.89 -5.79 4.71
CA GLU A 64 12.30 -5.39 4.71
C GLU A 64 12.62 -4.53 5.93
N LEU A 65 11.79 -3.52 6.23
CA LEU A 65 11.94 -2.64 7.38
C LEU A 65 11.84 -3.38 8.72
N LYS A 66 11.07 -4.48 8.81
CA LYS A 66 11.00 -5.30 10.04
C LYS A 66 12.35 -5.89 10.46
N THR A 67 13.31 -6.02 9.54
CA THR A 67 14.67 -6.46 9.89
C THR A 67 15.39 -5.45 10.78
N THR A 68 15.13 -4.16 10.61
CA THR A 68 15.67 -3.05 11.41
C THR A 68 14.73 -2.63 12.54
N TYR A 69 13.42 -2.74 12.32
CA TYR A 69 12.37 -2.33 13.25
C TYR A 69 11.44 -3.52 13.59
N PRO A 70 11.87 -4.48 14.44
CA PRO A 70 11.12 -5.72 14.70
C PRO A 70 9.73 -5.53 15.35
N HIS A 71 9.47 -4.34 15.90
CA HIS A 71 8.17 -3.99 16.47
C HIS A 71 7.12 -3.65 15.42
N LEU A 72 7.54 -3.30 14.19
CA LEU A 72 6.63 -3.02 13.08
C LEU A 72 5.89 -4.31 12.71
N LYS A 73 4.58 -4.17 12.51
CA LYS A 73 3.68 -5.24 12.09
C LYS A 73 3.02 -4.88 10.77
N LEU A 74 2.75 -5.90 9.99
CA LEU A 74 2.14 -5.81 8.68
C LEU A 74 0.85 -6.62 8.65
N SER A 75 -0.20 -6.02 8.11
CA SER A 75 -1.45 -6.74 7.85
C SER A 75 -2.00 -6.49 6.46
N ILE A 76 -2.68 -7.50 5.93
CA ILE A 76 -3.45 -7.42 4.70
C ILE A 76 -4.93 -7.65 5.04
N LEU A 77 -5.78 -6.70 4.66
CA LEU A 77 -7.23 -6.76 4.83
C LEU A 77 -7.94 -6.71 3.48
N THR A 78 -8.34 -7.88 2.97
CA THR A 78 -9.01 -8.00 1.68
C THR A 78 -10.51 -7.75 1.78
N ALA A 79 -11.14 -7.37 0.68
CA ALA A 79 -12.58 -7.14 0.64
C ALA A 79 -13.39 -8.43 0.73
N TYR A 80 -12.86 -9.51 0.15
CA TYR A 80 -13.46 -10.82 0.06
C TYR A 80 -12.38 -11.90 0.05
N SER A 81 -12.78 -13.17 0.20
CA SER A 81 -11.86 -14.31 0.23
C SER A 81 -11.21 -14.55 -1.14
N ASN A 82 -9.92 -14.91 -1.13
CA ASN A 82 -9.12 -15.33 -2.30
C ASN A 82 -9.14 -14.34 -3.48
N PRO A 83 -8.79 -13.05 -3.28
CA PRO A 83 -8.78 -12.05 -4.36
C PRO A 83 -7.85 -12.39 -5.52
N GLU A 84 -6.84 -13.22 -5.28
CA GLU A 84 -5.82 -13.66 -6.21
C GLU A 84 -6.24 -14.83 -7.11
N GLU A 85 -7.40 -15.46 -6.87
CA GLU A 85 -7.81 -16.71 -7.54
C GLU A 85 -7.78 -16.62 -9.07
N LYS A 86 -8.03 -15.43 -9.63
CA LYS A 86 -8.01 -15.18 -11.09
C LYS A 86 -6.70 -14.59 -11.61
N TRP A 87 -5.69 -14.42 -10.77
CA TRP A 87 -4.38 -13.92 -11.20
C TRP A 87 -3.60 -15.03 -11.91
N LYS A 88 -2.56 -14.64 -12.66
CA LYS A 88 -1.60 -15.59 -13.23
C LYS A 88 -0.81 -16.27 -12.12
N ASP A 89 -0.31 -17.48 -12.37
CA ASP A 89 0.32 -18.33 -11.35
C ASP A 89 1.54 -17.67 -10.70
N ASP A 90 2.36 -16.95 -11.48
CA ASP A 90 3.50 -16.18 -10.99
C ASP A 90 3.09 -15.10 -9.97
N ARG A 91 1.93 -14.48 -10.16
CA ARG A 91 1.38 -13.47 -9.26
C ARG A 91 0.72 -14.08 -8.03
N LYS A 92 0.11 -15.26 -8.17
CA LYS A 92 -0.45 -16.02 -7.04
C LYS A 92 0.66 -16.49 -6.12
N GLU A 93 1.69 -17.12 -6.67
CA GLU A 93 2.87 -17.57 -5.92
C GLU A 93 3.49 -16.40 -5.15
N TYR A 94 3.70 -15.27 -5.84
CA TYR A 94 4.19 -14.05 -5.23
C TYR A 94 3.33 -13.58 -4.04
N TYR A 95 2.00 -13.53 -4.22
CA TYR A 95 1.08 -13.11 -3.17
C TYR A 95 1.12 -14.08 -1.97
N HIS A 96 1.07 -15.39 -2.20
CA HIS A 96 1.14 -16.39 -1.14
C HIS A 96 2.47 -16.36 -0.38
N ASP A 97 3.58 -16.05 -1.04
CA ASP A 97 4.87 -15.86 -0.38
C ASP A 97 4.90 -14.62 0.53
N LEU A 98 4.20 -13.56 0.17
CA LEU A 98 4.00 -12.41 1.06
C LEU A 98 3.12 -12.78 2.25
N LEU A 99 2.02 -13.52 2.03
CA LEU A 99 1.11 -13.95 3.11
C LEU A 99 1.81 -14.76 4.20
N LYS A 100 2.87 -15.51 3.88
CA LYS A 100 3.67 -16.24 4.89
C LYS A 100 4.45 -15.31 5.84
N LYS A 101 4.60 -14.04 5.48
CA LYS A 101 5.46 -13.05 6.17
C LYS A 101 4.65 -11.92 6.83
N VAL A 102 3.35 -11.84 6.59
CA VAL A 102 2.48 -10.85 7.24
C VAL A 102 2.09 -11.32 8.64
N ASP A 103 1.94 -10.39 9.58
CA ASP A 103 1.55 -10.68 10.96
C ASP A 103 0.04 -10.96 11.06
N TYR A 104 -0.75 -10.42 10.14
CA TYR A 104 -2.18 -10.69 10.06
C TYR A 104 -2.70 -10.64 8.62
N TYR A 105 -3.53 -11.62 8.27
CA TYR A 105 -4.29 -11.65 7.02
C TYR A 105 -5.76 -11.89 7.35
N GLY A 106 -6.66 -11.09 6.77
CA GLY A 106 -8.09 -11.26 6.97
C GLY A 106 -8.92 -10.74 5.80
N ALA A 107 -10.03 -11.40 5.53
CA ALA A 107 -11.04 -10.94 4.58
C ALA A 107 -12.23 -10.35 5.33
N VAL A 108 -12.67 -9.14 4.93
CA VAL A 108 -13.84 -8.47 5.53
C VAL A 108 -15.12 -9.25 5.25
N SER A 109 -15.27 -9.74 4.02
CA SER A 109 -16.26 -10.77 3.68
C SER A 109 -15.58 -12.14 3.58
N LYS A 110 -16.08 -13.13 4.31
CA LYS A 110 -15.64 -14.53 4.16
C LYS A 110 -16.15 -15.19 2.87
N GLN A 111 -17.10 -14.57 2.18
CA GLN A 111 -17.61 -15.04 0.89
C GLN A 111 -16.72 -14.56 -0.27
N PRO A 112 -16.72 -15.27 -1.43
CA PRO A 112 -16.14 -14.78 -2.68
C PRO A 112 -16.73 -13.44 -3.12
N TYR A 113 -16.16 -12.86 -4.18
CA TYR A 113 -16.68 -11.62 -4.74
C TYR A 113 -18.17 -11.77 -5.14
N SER A 114 -19.00 -10.90 -4.58
CA SER A 114 -20.46 -10.86 -4.80
C SER A 114 -20.97 -9.47 -5.17
N GLY A 115 -20.16 -8.41 -4.96
CA GLY A 115 -20.49 -7.08 -5.45
C GLY A 115 -19.67 -5.95 -4.85
N PRO A 116 -19.86 -4.71 -5.36
CA PRO A 116 -19.08 -3.53 -4.95
C PRO A 116 -19.16 -3.19 -3.46
N TRP A 117 -20.22 -3.61 -2.79
CA TRP A 117 -20.43 -3.40 -1.36
C TRP A 117 -19.30 -3.99 -0.50
N GLN A 118 -18.63 -5.06 -0.95
CA GLN A 118 -17.51 -5.67 -0.24
C GLN A 118 -16.29 -4.74 -0.20
N PHE A 119 -16.01 -4.04 -1.31
CA PHE A 119 -14.96 -3.04 -1.36
C PHE A 119 -15.28 -1.86 -0.46
N LYS A 120 -16.51 -1.34 -0.53
CA LYS A 120 -16.97 -0.25 0.35
C LYS A 120 -16.85 -0.61 1.84
N ALA A 121 -17.29 -1.80 2.23
CA ALA A 121 -17.21 -2.28 3.61
C ALA A 121 -15.75 -2.42 4.08
N ARG A 122 -14.85 -2.90 3.20
CA ARG A 122 -13.41 -2.94 3.50
C ARG A 122 -12.85 -1.54 3.69
N ASP A 123 -13.11 -0.63 2.77
CA ASP A 123 -12.54 0.71 2.80
C ASP A 123 -13.02 1.48 4.03
N GLU A 124 -14.31 1.37 4.38
CA GLU A 124 -14.86 1.91 5.63
C GLU A 124 -14.18 1.31 6.87
N LEU A 125 -13.92 0.01 6.89
CA LEU A 125 -13.20 -0.63 8.00
C LEU A 125 -11.76 -0.12 8.10
N LEU A 126 -11.04 -0.03 6.97
CA LEU A 126 -9.67 0.47 6.90
C LEU A 126 -9.59 1.88 7.49
N PHE A 127 -10.37 2.82 6.96
CA PHE A 127 -10.41 4.20 7.44
C PHE A 127 -10.83 4.36 8.91
N ARG A 128 -11.58 3.40 9.46
CA ARG A 128 -11.96 3.38 10.88
C ARG A 128 -10.86 2.79 11.78
N LYS A 129 -10.00 1.94 11.24
CA LYS A 129 -8.97 1.19 11.99
C LYS A 129 -7.58 1.79 11.89
N THR A 130 -7.38 2.78 11.03
CA THR A 130 -6.12 3.47 10.84
C THR A 130 -6.21 4.91 11.33
N ASP A 131 -5.07 5.48 11.68
CA ASP A 131 -4.93 6.87 12.13
C ASP A 131 -4.57 7.81 10.96
N GLY A 132 -4.13 7.24 9.85
CA GLY A 132 -3.71 7.96 8.66
C GLY A 132 -3.53 7.07 7.44
N ILE A 133 -3.30 7.69 6.30
CA ILE A 133 -2.99 7.05 5.03
C ILE A 133 -1.69 7.56 4.44
N LEU A 134 -0.91 6.65 3.86
CA LEU A 134 0.15 6.92 2.90
C LEU A 134 -0.35 6.46 1.53
N LEU A 135 -0.59 7.42 0.64
CA LEU A 135 -1.19 7.19 -0.67
C LEU A 135 -0.16 7.44 -1.77
N VAL A 136 0.18 6.39 -2.52
CA VAL A 136 0.96 6.51 -3.76
C VAL A 136 -0.01 6.80 -4.90
N TYR A 137 -0.19 8.09 -5.18
CA TYR A 137 -1.14 8.57 -6.18
C TYR A 137 -0.79 9.98 -6.61
N ASP A 138 -0.82 10.21 -7.92
CA ASP A 138 -0.61 11.49 -8.57
C ASP A 138 -1.82 11.84 -9.44
N GLU A 139 -2.52 12.92 -9.09
CA GLU A 139 -3.73 13.30 -9.83
C GLU A 139 -3.43 13.97 -11.18
N ASP A 140 -2.24 14.57 -11.31
CA ASP A 140 -1.81 15.25 -12.53
C ASP A 140 -1.46 14.25 -13.64
N SER A 141 -1.08 13.03 -13.25
CA SER A 141 -0.81 11.90 -14.15
C SER A 141 -2.08 11.19 -14.67
N GLY A 142 -3.26 11.53 -14.16
CA GLY A 142 -4.55 10.99 -14.59
C GLY A 142 -5.39 10.35 -13.48
N GLU A 143 -6.70 10.21 -13.74
CA GLU A 143 -7.61 9.57 -12.79
C GLU A 143 -7.37 8.06 -12.69
N GLY A 144 -7.13 7.57 -11.47
CA GLY A 144 -6.95 6.16 -11.17
C GLY A 144 -7.83 5.68 -10.03
N SER A 145 -7.86 4.37 -9.81
CA SER A 145 -8.57 3.74 -8.70
C SER A 145 -8.25 4.30 -7.30
N PRO A 146 -7.06 4.86 -7.01
CA PRO A 146 -6.78 5.47 -5.71
C PRO A 146 -7.51 6.79 -5.44
N LYS A 147 -8.15 7.42 -6.45
CA LYS A 147 -8.91 8.67 -6.31
C LYS A 147 -9.95 8.60 -5.19
N PHE A 148 -10.69 7.50 -5.07
CA PHE A 148 -11.70 7.31 -4.02
C PHE A 148 -11.10 7.27 -2.60
N PHE A 149 -9.89 6.71 -2.46
CA PHE A 149 -9.14 6.77 -1.20
C PHE A 149 -8.70 8.19 -0.89
N LYS A 150 -8.19 8.94 -1.88
CA LYS A 150 -7.82 10.35 -1.72
C LYS A 150 -9.00 11.20 -1.23
N GLU A 151 -10.13 11.14 -1.93
CA GLU A 151 -11.35 11.89 -1.58
C GLU A 151 -11.81 11.59 -0.15
N THR A 152 -11.85 10.31 0.23
CA THR A 152 -12.27 9.90 1.58
C THR A 152 -11.26 10.35 2.64
N ALA A 153 -9.96 10.22 2.36
CA ALA A 153 -8.90 10.63 3.28
C ALA A 153 -8.89 12.14 3.52
N LEU A 154 -9.03 12.96 2.47
CA LEU A 154 -9.08 14.41 2.58
C LEU A 154 -10.32 14.88 3.36
N ARG A 155 -11.47 14.26 3.12
CA ARG A 155 -12.68 14.52 3.92
C ARG A 155 -12.46 14.21 5.39
N LYS A 156 -11.90 13.04 5.73
CA LYS A 156 -11.61 12.65 7.11
C LYS A 156 -10.50 13.50 7.75
N ASN A 157 -9.54 13.96 6.94
CA ASN A 157 -8.51 14.88 7.40
C ASN A 157 -9.15 16.19 7.88
N ALA A 158 -10.04 16.76 7.08
CA ALA A 158 -10.74 18.00 7.42
C ALA A 158 -11.70 17.86 8.61
N SER A 159 -12.39 16.72 8.76
CA SER A 159 -13.41 16.54 9.81
C SER A 159 -12.89 15.95 11.13
N GLU A 160 -11.85 15.12 11.07
CA GLU A 160 -11.40 14.29 12.21
C GLU A 160 -9.88 14.37 12.44
N GLY A 161 -9.13 15.13 11.64
CA GLY A 161 -7.67 15.21 11.75
C GLY A 161 -6.93 13.95 11.27
N TYR A 162 -7.60 13.09 10.48
CA TYR A 162 -7.00 11.88 9.90
C TYR A 162 -5.75 12.23 9.07
N ARG A 163 -4.59 11.63 9.36
CA ARG A 163 -3.33 12.04 8.71
C ARG A 163 -3.32 11.62 7.24
N TYR A 164 -3.06 12.55 6.34
CA TYR A 164 -2.91 12.29 4.91
C TYR A 164 -1.45 12.53 4.49
N ILE A 165 -0.83 11.53 3.89
CA ILE A 165 0.54 11.56 3.37
C ILE A 165 0.49 11.06 1.93
N SER A 166 1.08 11.80 1.00
CA SER A 166 1.15 11.43 -0.41
C SER A 166 2.57 11.08 -0.85
N ILE A 167 2.66 10.24 -1.87
CA ILE A 167 3.83 10.02 -2.71
C ILE A 167 3.36 10.26 -4.15
N GLY A 168 3.83 11.35 -4.76
CA GLY A 168 3.57 11.70 -6.15
C GLY A 168 4.70 11.29 -7.09
N GLN A 169 4.62 11.69 -8.36
CA GLN A 169 5.66 11.43 -9.34
C GLN A 169 6.99 12.10 -8.95
N ASP A 170 6.95 13.33 -8.44
CA ASP A 170 8.14 14.09 -8.03
C ASP A 170 8.93 13.40 -6.90
N ASP A 171 8.24 12.80 -5.92
CA ASP A 171 8.88 12.02 -4.85
C ASP A 171 9.66 10.82 -5.45
N ILE A 172 9.07 10.13 -6.43
CA ILE A 172 9.66 8.95 -7.07
C ILE A 172 10.84 9.37 -7.95
N GLN A 173 10.71 10.47 -8.70
CA GLN A 173 11.77 11.00 -9.55
C GLN A 173 12.97 11.46 -8.74
N SER A 174 12.75 12.19 -7.64
CA SER A 174 13.83 12.64 -6.75
C SER A 174 14.66 11.46 -6.24
N ILE A 175 14.01 10.37 -5.85
CA ILE A 175 14.67 9.14 -5.40
C ILE A 175 15.43 8.45 -6.53
N ALA A 176 14.91 8.46 -7.75
CA ALA A 176 15.59 7.89 -8.90
C ALA A 176 16.88 8.67 -9.24
N GLU A 177 16.82 10.01 -9.19
CA GLU A 177 17.96 10.90 -9.42
C GLU A 177 19.05 10.70 -8.36
N GLU A 178 18.69 10.73 -7.06
CA GLU A 178 19.63 10.45 -5.96
C GLU A 178 20.30 9.07 -6.09
N SER A 179 19.56 8.08 -6.60
CA SER A 179 20.09 6.75 -6.83
C SER A 179 21.09 6.72 -7.97
N SER A 180 20.89 7.46 -9.05
CA SER A 180 21.83 7.56 -10.17
C SER A 180 23.15 8.25 -9.76
N TYR A 181 23.09 9.31 -8.94
CA TYR A 181 24.30 10.01 -8.47
C TYR A 181 25.18 9.19 -7.53
N ARG A 182 24.64 8.14 -6.88
CA ARG A 182 25.42 7.26 -6.00
C ARG A 182 26.22 6.17 -6.73
N TYR A 183 26.03 6.04 -8.05
CA TYR A 183 26.72 5.05 -8.88
C TYR A 183 27.62 5.68 -9.96
N GLU A 184 27.84 7.00 -9.90
CA GLU A 184 28.91 7.73 -10.61
C GLU A 184 30.07 8.03 -9.64
#